data_AF-A0A6B3B0A0-F1
#
_entry.id   AF-A0A6B3B0A0-F1
#
_cell.length_a   1.000
_cell.length_b   1.000
_cell.length_c   1.000
_cell.angle_alpha   90.00
_cell.angle_beta   90.00
_cell.angle_gamma   90.00
#
_symmetry.space_group_name_H-M   'P 1'
#
loop_
_entity.id
_entity.type
_entity.pdbx_description
1 polymer ?
#
loop_
_entity_poly.entity_id
_entity_poly.type
_entity_poly.pdbx_seq_one_letter_code
_entity_poly.pdbx_strand_id
1 'polypeptide(L)'
;VLVRALPLPAPVSVVAALAVAAGAGAVAGAATDLGAKGAVLGLAAGVCALIGLRVASYDYPSRFVHMTAGVALPLTAAAPAVYVLGRVLA
;
A
#
# COMPACT_ATOMS: atom_id res chain seq x y z
N VAL A 1 -6.09 -1.29 3.96
CA VAL A 1 -5.87 -1.80 5.34
C VAL A 1 -7.14 -2.33 5.98
N LEU A 2 -8.28 -1.63 5.91
CA LEU A 2 -9.56 -2.10 6.52
C LEU A 2 -9.98 -3.52 6.10
N VAL A 3 -9.82 -3.90 4.83
CA VAL A 3 -10.10 -5.26 4.35
C VAL A 3 -9.29 -6.34 5.09
N ARG A 4 -8.10 -6.00 5.58
CA ARG A 4 -7.24 -6.92 6.35
C ARG A 4 -7.78 -7.24 7.73
N ALA A 5 -8.76 -6.49 8.22
CA ALA A 5 -9.42 -6.73 9.50
C ALA A 5 -10.54 -7.78 9.41
N LEU A 6 -10.98 -8.16 8.20
CA LEU A 6 -11.94 -9.25 8.04
C LEU A 6 -11.31 -10.59 8.47
N PRO A 7 -12.10 -11.50 9.07
CA PRO A 7 -11.66 -12.84 9.45
C PRO A 7 -11.52 -13.73 8.22
N LEU A 8 -10.51 -13.44 7.39
CA LEU A 8 -10.17 -14.16 6.17
C LEU A 8 -8.80 -14.84 6.33
N PRO A 9 -8.55 -15.95 5.61
CA PRO A 9 -7.22 -16.54 5.51
C PRO A 9 -6.20 -15.50 5.05
N ALA A 10 -5.02 -15.48 5.65
CA ALA A 10 -3.98 -14.49 5.40
C ALA A 10 -3.69 -14.20 3.90
N PRO A 11 -3.53 -15.19 3.01
CA PRO A 11 -3.30 -14.92 1.58
C PRO A 11 -4.52 -14.30 0.91
N VAL A 12 -5.74 -14.77 1.23
CA VAL A 12 -7.00 -14.26 0.67
C VAL A 12 -7.20 -12.80 1.06
N SER A 13 -6.89 -12.46 2.31
CA SER A 13 -6.97 -11.11 2.85
C SER A 13 -6.05 -10.12 2.13
N VAL A 14 -4.85 -10.55 1.70
CA VAL A 14 -3.92 -9.73 0.89
C VAL A 14 -4.50 -9.47 -0.50
N VAL A 15 -4.95 -10.51 -1.19
CA VAL A 15 -5.51 -10.39 -2.54
C VAL A 15 -6.77 -9.51 -2.54
N ALA A 16 -7.66 -9.72 -1.58
CA ALA A 16 -8.86 -8.90 -1.41
C ALA A 16 -8.52 -7.43 -1.14
N ALA A 17 -7.52 -7.15 -0.29
CA ALA A 17 -7.09 -5.79 -0.01
C ALA A 17 -6.52 -5.09 -1.26
N LEU A 18 -5.76 -5.80 -2.10
CA LEU A 18 -5.24 -5.27 -3.36
C LEU A 18 -6.36 -5.05 -4.37
N ALA A 19 -7.30 -5.98 -4.51
CA ALA A 19 -8.45 -5.83 -5.40
C ALA A 19 -9.30 -4.60 -5.02
N VAL A 20 -9.56 -4.40 -3.73
CA VAL A 20 -10.31 -3.22 -3.25
C VAL A 20 -9.52 -1.94 -3.46
N ALA A 21 -8.19 -1.94 -3.27
CA ALA A 21 -7.36 -0.77 -3.53
C ALA A 21 -7.32 -0.40 -5.02
N ALA A 22 -7.24 -1.40 -5.91
CA ALA A 22 -7.35 -1.21 -7.36
C ALA A 22 -8.70 -0.62 -7.76
N GLY A 23 -9.79 -1.18 -7.23
CA GLY A 23 -11.15 -0.72 -7.48
C GLY A 23 -11.37 0.71 -6.98
N ALA A 24 -10.92 1.04 -5.76
CA ALA A 24 -11.00 2.39 -5.22
C ALA A 24 -10.19 3.38 -6.07
N GLY A 25 -8.99 2.98 -6.52
CA GLY A 25 -8.19 3.79 -7.44
C GLY A 25 -8.84 3.98 -8.81
N ALA A 26 -9.52 2.95 -9.34
CA ALA A 26 -10.26 3.06 -10.59
C ALA A 26 -11.44 4.04 -10.48
N VAL A 27 -12.19 3.98 -9.37
CA VAL A 27 -13.30 4.93 -9.11
C VAL A 27 -12.78 6.35 -8.93
N ALA A 28 -11.71 6.53 -8.15
CA ALA A 28 -11.06 7.84 -8.00
C ALA A 28 -10.46 8.34 -9.33
N GLY A 29 -9.93 7.43 -10.14
CA GLY A 29 -9.44 7.68 -11.50
C GLY A 29 -10.53 8.05 -12.49
N ALA A 30 -11.77 7.60 -12.31
CA ALA A 30 -12.91 8.05 -13.12
C ALA A 30 -13.43 9.42 -12.66
N ALA A 31 -13.29 9.74 -11.38
CA ALA A 31 -13.62 11.05 -10.81
C ALA A 31 -12.54 12.11 -11.02
N THR A 32 -11.36 11.72 -11.51
CA THR A 32 -10.22 12.59 -11.83
C THR A 32 -9.87 12.41 -13.30
N ASP A 33 -9.18 13.36 -13.95
CA ASP A 33 -8.78 13.21 -15.37
C ASP A 33 -7.72 12.09 -15.62
N LEU A 34 -7.46 11.23 -14.63
CA LEU A 34 -6.50 10.13 -14.73
C LEU A 34 -7.06 8.88 -15.44
N GLY A 35 -8.38 8.70 -15.50
CA GLY A 35 -9.02 7.53 -16.10
C GLY A 35 -8.46 6.21 -15.57
N ALA A 36 -8.08 5.30 -16.49
CA ALA A 36 -7.55 3.98 -16.16
C ALA A 36 -6.23 4.01 -15.36
N LYS A 37 -5.45 5.10 -15.44
CA LYS A 37 -4.21 5.26 -14.65
C LYS A 37 -4.50 5.30 -13.14
N GLY A 38 -5.71 5.70 -12.74
CA GLY A 38 -6.14 5.68 -11.34
C GLY A 38 -6.16 4.27 -10.73
N ALA A 39 -6.49 3.23 -11.51
CA ALA A 39 -6.48 1.84 -11.02
C ALA A 39 -5.06 1.37 -10.67
N VAL A 40 -4.08 1.76 -11.50
CA VAL A 40 -2.64 1.45 -11.28
C VAL A 40 -2.13 2.18 -10.04
N LEU A 41 -2.50 3.45 -9.88
CA LEU A 41 -2.24 4.22 -8.66
C LEU A 41 -2.86 3.57 -7.42
N GLY A 42 -4.11 3.13 -7.51
CA GLY A 42 -4.80 2.44 -6.43
C GLY A 42 -4.09 1.15 -6.02
N LEU A 43 -3.64 0.35 -6.99
CA LEU A 43 -2.83 -0.84 -6.71
C LEU A 43 -1.51 -0.49 -6.04
N ALA A 44 -0.78 0.48 -6.56
CA ALA A 44 0.50 0.88 -5.99
C ALA A 44 0.35 1.40 -4.55
N ALA A 45 -0.66 2.25 -4.31
CA ALA A 45 -1.01 2.71 -2.97
C ALA A 45 -1.41 1.54 -2.05
N GLY A 46 -2.15 0.56 -2.57
CA GLY A 46 -2.51 -0.67 -1.86
C GLY A 46 -1.29 -1.49 -1.44
N VAL A 47 -0.31 -1.68 -2.34
CA VAL A 47 0.96 -2.35 -2.05
C VAL A 47 1.74 -1.61 -0.97
N CYS A 48 1.92 -0.29 -1.12
CA CYS A 48 2.59 0.55 -0.11
C CYS A 48 1.91 0.44 1.27
N ALA A 49 0.58 0.44 1.31
CA ALA A 49 -0.18 0.30 2.56
C ALA A 49 -0.01 -1.09 3.22
N LEU A 50 0.13 -2.16 2.43
CA LEU A 50 0.39 -3.51 2.97
C LEU A 50 1.81 -3.65 3.51
N ILE A 51 2.79 -3.06 2.83
CA ILE A 51 4.18 -2.99 3.31
C ILE A 51 4.21 -2.19 4.62
N GLY A 52 3.58 -1.01 4.67
CA GLY A 52 3.47 -0.22 5.90
C GLY A 52 2.79 -0.98 7.04
N LEU A 53 1.72 -1.73 6.76
CA LEU A 53 1.06 -2.59 7.75
C LEU A 53 2.00 -3.70 8.27
N ARG A 54 2.81 -4.31 7.40
CA ARG A 54 3.83 -5.29 7.81
C ARG A 54 4.91 -4.68 8.67
N VAL A 55 5.34 -3.48 8.31
CA VAL A 55 6.35 -2.76 9.05
C VAL A 55 5.82 -2.35 10.43
N ALA A 56 4.58 -1.86 10.52
CA ALA A 56 3.94 -1.52 11.80
C ALA A 56 3.75 -2.73 12.72
N SER A 57 3.58 -3.94 12.18
CA SER A 57 3.52 -5.16 13.00
C SER A 57 4.85 -5.53 13.68
N TYR A 58 5.98 -4.90 13.29
CA TYR A 58 7.25 -5.11 13.98
C TYR A 58 7.35 -4.36 15.31
N ASP A 59 6.50 -3.36 15.60
CA ASP A 59 6.63 -2.53 16.82
C ASP A 59 6.43 -3.29 18.16
N TYR A 60 6.03 -4.56 18.14
CA TYR A 60 5.78 -5.36 19.34
C TYR A 60 6.85 -6.46 19.55
N PRO A 61 7.44 -6.63 20.75
CA PRO A 61 7.18 -5.94 22.03
C PRO A 61 8.11 -4.75 22.35
N SER A 62 9.22 -4.54 21.60
CA SER A 62 10.24 -3.52 21.92
C SER A 62 10.19 -2.31 20.99
N ARG A 63 9.94 -1.12 21.54
CA ARG A 63 9.59 0.06 20.73
C ARG A 63 10.77 0.73 20.01
N PHE A 64 12.00 0.63 20.52
CA PHE A 64 13.13 1.45 20.03
C PHE A 64 13.84 0.91 18.79
N VAL A 65 14.11 -0.40 18.74
CA VAL A 65 14.74 -1.06 17.58
C VAL A 65 13.72 -1.21 16.44
N HIS A 66 12.47 -1.42 16.80
CA HIS A 66 11.40 -1.61 15.83
C HIS A 66 10.85 -0.30 15.28
N MET A 67 10.92 0.82 16.02
CA MET A 67 10.61 2.14 15.46
C MET A 67 11.68 2.60 14.45
N THR A 68 12.96 2.27 14.67
CA THR A 68 14.01 2.57 13.69
C THR A 68 13.89 1.72 12.44
N ALA A 69 13.66 0.41 12.56
CA ALA A 69 13.31 -0.44 11.40
C ALA A 69 11.96 -0.03 10.77
N GLY A 70 11.03 0.39 11.61
CA GLY A 70 9.65 0.78 11.34
C GLY A 70 9.53 2.01 10.46
N VAL A 71 10.45 2.96 10.65
CA VAL A 71 10.48 4.22 9.89
C VAL A 71 11.50 4.17 8.75
N ALA A 72 12.69 3.58 8.97
CA ALA A 72 13.75 3.58 7.97
C ALA A 72 13.38 2.75 6.73
N LEU A 73 12.73 1.59 6.90
CA LEU A 73 12.40 0.70 5.79
C LEU A 73 11.31 1.28 4.86
N PRO A 74 10.22 1.89 5.36
CA PRO A 74 9.28 2.61 4.50
C PRO A 74 9.90 3.85 3.86
N LEU A 75 10.71 4.63 4.58
CA LEU A 75 11.32 5.84 4.02
C LEU A 75 12.28 5.52 2.87
N THR A 76 13.11 4.49 3.04
CA THR A 76 14.05 4.03 2.00
C THR A 76 13.34 3.45 0.79
N ALA A 77 12.21 2.77 0.99
CA ALA A 77 11.37 2.25 -0.10
C ALA A 77 10.56 3.35 -0.82
N ALA A 78 10.29 4.49 -0.18
CA ALA A 78 9.47 5.55 -0.75
C ALA A 78 10.11 6.20 -2.00
N ALA A 79 11.42 6.47 -1.97
CA ALA A 79 12.12 7.08 -3.11
C ALA A 79 12.03 6.26 -4.42
N PRO A 80 12.38 4.96 -4.44
CA PRO A 80 12.22 4.15 -5.65
C PRO A 80 10.75 3.94 -6.04
N ALA A 81 9.84 3.81 -5.07
CA ALA A 81 8.41 3.65 -5.35
C ALA A 81 7.82 4.88 -6.05
N VAL A 82 8.12 6.08 -5.55
CA VAL A 82 7.66 7.34 -6.15
C VAL A 82 8.30 7.56 -7.52
N TYR A 83 9.58 7.20 -7.69
CA TYR A 83 10.24 7.25 -9.00
C TYR A 83 9.53 6.36 -10.02
N VAL A 84 9.28 5.09 -9.70
CA VAL A 84 8.60 4.17 -10.61
C VAL A 84 7.16 4.62 -10.88
N LEU A 85 6.43 5.08 -9.87
CA LEU A 85 5.08 5.63 -10.07
C LEU A 85 5.08 6.85 -10.98
N GLY A 86 6.01 7.79 -10.78
CA GLY A 86 6.18 8.94 -11.65
C GLY A 86 6.48 8.54 -13.10
N ARG A 87 7.25 7.47 -13.30
CA ARG A 87 7.55 6.94 -14.65
C ARG A 87 6.35 6.27 -15.31
N VAL A 88 5.49 5.61 -14.54
CA VAL A 88 4.29 4.91 -15.05
C VAL A 88 3.13 5.88 -15.31
N LEU A 89 3.08 7.00 -14.57
CA LEU A 89 1.96 7.94 -14.62
C LEU A 89 2.19 9.15 -15.51
N ALA A 90 3.44 9.49 -15.81
CA ALA A 90 3.79 10.37 -16.93
C ALA A 90 3.12 9.93 -18.24
#